data_AF-A0A644YPY5-F1
#
_entry.id   AF-A0A644YPY5-F1
#
_cell.length_a   1.000
_cell.length_b   1.000
_cell.length_c   1.000
_cell.angle_alpha   90.00
_cell.angle_beta   90.00
_cell.angle_gamma   90.00
#
_symmetry.space_group_name_H-M   'P 1'
#
loop_
_entity.id
_entity.type
_entity.pdbx_description
1 polymer ?
#
loop_
_entity_poly.entity_id
_entity_poly.type
_entity_poly.pdbx_seq_one_letter_code
_entity_poly.pdbx_strand_id
1 'polypeptide(L)'
;MYPFIGGDTVARDADDQPRLTPSVNMILPYIYPKFYRGCAQAAVFHFSRTCIENSRDILLSLETEYRRTFARNLTLSRLNEAVILPLAPDKGRCLTYDVNLSASQCLQNDLKMLLRMQEMARRPKP
;
A
#
# COMPACT_ATOMS: atom_id res chain seq x y z
N MET A 1 -2.31 9.73 2.27
CA MET A 1 -1.12 9.26 1.52
C MET A 1 -1.52 8.01 0.75
N TYR A 2 -0.97 7.78 -0.44
CA TYR A 2 -1.41 6.73 -1.37
C TYR A 2 -0.34 5.65 -1.53
N PRO A 3 -0.48 4.45 -0.94
CA PRO A 3 0.45 3.33 -1.12
C PRO A 3 0.84 3.07 -2.59
N PHE A 4 2.10 2.66 -2.82
CA PHE A 4 2.71 2.38 -4.15
C PHE A 4 2.91 3.59 -5.06
N ILE A 5 2.26 4.72 -4.79
CA ILE A 5 2.38 5.97 -5.53
C ILE A 5 3.11 7.05 -4.72
N GLY A 6 2.92 7.04 -3.40
CA GLY A 6 3.49 8.01 -2.48
C GLY A 6 3.74 7.40 -1.09
N GLY A 7 4.52 8.11 -0.30
CA GLY A 7 5.21 7.50 0.84
C GLY A 7 6.32 8.42 1.32
N ASP A 8 6.71 8.29 2.58
CA ASP A 8 8.01 8.76 3.02
C ASP A 8 8.99 7.59 2.86
N THR A 9 10.12 7.80 2.20
CA THR A 9 11.10 6.73 1.95
C THR A 9 11.74 6.24 3.25
N VAL A 10 11.99 4.94 3.32
CA VAL A 10 12.76 4.33 4.41
C VAL A 10 14.19 4.12 3.95
N ALA A 11 15.14 4.76 4.62
CA ALA A 11 16.56 4.48 4.39
C ALA A 11 16.86 3.03 4.81
N ARG A 12 17.43 2.24 3.91
CA ARG A 12 18.01 0.92 4.17
C ARG A 12 19.48 0.95 3.77
N ASP A 13 20.31 0.11 4.41
CA ASP A 13 21.73 0.01 4.11
C ASP A 13 21.95 -0.29 2.62
N ALA A 14 22.97 0.36 2.03
CA ALA A 14 23.13 0.54 0.58
C ALA A 14 23.37 -0.74 -0.25
N ASP A 15 23.62 -1.89 0.39
CA ASP A 15 23.93 -3.15 -0.29
C ASP A 15 22.70 -3.85 -0.89
N ASP A 16 21.50 -3.41 -0.55
CA ASP A 16 20.26 -3.82 -1.23
C ASP A 16 19.78 -2.62 -2.06
N GLN A 17 19.87 -2.69 -3.38
CA GLN A 17 19.06 -1.82 -4.25
C GLN A 17 17.71 -2.51 -4.46
N PRO A 18 16.69 -2.23 -3.63
CA PRO A 18 15.42 -2.89 -3.79
C PRO A 18 14.80 -2.44 -5.12
N ARG A 19 14.30 -3.40 -5.91
CA ARG A 19 13.50 -3.13 -7.12
C ARG A 19 12.28 -2.26 -6.84
N LEU A 20 11.90 -2.13 -5.57
CA LEU A 20 10.76 -1.37 -5.08
C LEU A 20 11.17 -0.67 -3.79
N THR A 21 11.26 0.66 -3.81
CA THR A 21 11.76 1.42 -2.66
C THR A 21 10.77 1.32 -1.50
N PRO A 22 11.20 0.91 -0.29
CA PRO A 22 10.31 0.82 0.85
C PRO A 22 9.88 2.21 1.35
N SER A 23 8.64 2.31 1.81
CA SER A 23 8.05 3.52 2.33
C SER A 23 7.24 3.31 3.61
N VAL A 24 7.15 4.39 4.37
CA VAL A 24 6.25 4.55 5.49
C VAL A 24 4.99 5.24 4.99
N ASN A 25 3.86 4.54 5.13
CA ASN A 25 2.54 5.09 4.89
C ASN A 25 1.81 5.15 6.23
N MET A 26 1.58 6.36 6.74
CA MET A 26 0.97 6.62 8.05
C MET A 26 -0.55 6.41 8.06
N ILE A 27 -1.01 5.26 7.56
CA ILE A 27 -2.40 4.84 7.53
C ILE A 27 -2.48 3.37 7.94
N LEU A 28 -3.65 2.94 8.41
CA LEU A 28 -3.93 1.52 8.60
C LEU A 28 -3.99 0.80 7.24
N PRO A 29 -3.57 -0.48 7.13
CA PRO A 29 -3.09 -1.33 8.21
C PRO A 29 -1.57 -1.20 8.48
N TYR A 30 -0.87 -0.33 7.78
CA TYR A 30 0.60 -0.27 7.82
C TYR A 30 1.10 0.30 9.15
N ILE A 31 0.66 1.51 9.52
CA ILE A 31 1.17 2.24 10.69
C ILE A 31 0.05 3.03 11.36
N TYR A 32 0.04 3.02 12.70
CA TYR A 32 -0.83 3.88 13.53
C TYR A 32 0.03 4.84 14.38
N PRO A 33 0.34 6.05 13.87
CA PRO A 33 1.18 7.01 14.57
C PRO A 33 0.57 7.46 15.91
N LYS A 34 1.43 7.82 16.89
CA LYS A 34 1.00 8.24 18.22
C LYS A 34 0.04 9.44 18.21
N PHE A 35 0.16 10.34 17.23
CA PHE A 35 -0.71 11.51 17.12
C PHE A 35 -2.15 11.17 16.70
N TYR A 36 -2.44 9.94 16.24
CA TYR A 36 -3.81 9.46 16.04
C TYR A 36 -4.54 9.11 17.34
N ARG A 37 -3.88 9.11 18.51
CA ARG A 37 -4.52 8.77 19.80
C ARG A 37 -5.65 9.72 20.20
N GLY A 38 -5.69 10.94 19.65
CA GLY A 38 -6.79 11.90 19.87
C GLY A 38 -7.91 11.84 18.83
N CYS A 39 -7.75 11.04 17.77
CA CYS A 39 -8.73 10.92 16.70
C CYS A 39 -9.76 9.83 17.02
N ALA A 40 -11.01 10.02 16.58
CA ALA A 40 -12.00 8.94 16.62
C ALA A 40 -11.50 7.76 15.77
N GLN A 41 -11.58 6.54 16.30
CA GLN A 41 -11.11 5.33 15.60
C GLN A 41 -11.78 5.18 14.23
N ALA A 42 -13.08 5.50 14.14
CA ALA A 42 -13.82 5.50 12.89
C ALA A 42 -13.23 6.47 11.86
N ALA A 43 -12.81 7.68 12.28
CA ALA A 43 -12.19 8.65 11.38
C ALA A 43 -10.85 8.14 10.81
N VAL A 44 -9.99 7.56 11.67
CA VAL A 44 -8.71 6.99 11.21
C VAL A 44 -8.94 5.83 10.25
N PHE A 45 -9.92 4.97 10.55
CA PHE A 45 -10.31 3.86 9.68
C PHE A 45 -10.81 4.36 8.32
N HIS A 46 -11.77 5.29 8.30
CA HIS A 46 -12.33 5.84 7.05
C HIS A 46 -11.27 6.54 6.21
N PHE A 47 -10.40 7.33 6.84
CA PHE A 47 -9.28 7.97 6.15
C PHE A 47 -8.34 6.94 5.50
N SER A 48 -7.97 5.91 6.26
CA SER A 48 -7.09 4.84 5.79
C SER A 48 -7.72 4.05 4.65
N ARG A 49 -9.00 3.68 4.79
CA ARG A 49 -9.77 2.97 3.77
C ARG A 49 -9.85 3.77 2.48
N THR A 50 -10.21 5.05 2.58
CA THR A 50 -10.28 5.96 1.43
C THR A 50 -8.94 6.04 0.71
N CYS A 51 -7.83 6.14 1.47
CA CYS A 51 -6.49 6.17 0.87
C CYS A 51 -6.16 4.89 0.10
N ILE A 52 -6.49 3.71 0.64
CA ILE A 52 -6.23 2.43 -0.02
C ILE A 52 -7.12 2.25 -1.26
N GLU A 53 -8.41 2.58 -1.15
CA GLU A 53 -9.37 2.49 -2.27
C GLU A 53 -8.94 3.43 -3.41
N ASN A 54 -8.61 4.68 -3.10
CA ASN A 54 -8.13 5.64 -4.10
C ASN A 54 -6.84 5.16 -4.79
N SER A 55 -5.85 4.70 -4.02
CA SER A 55 -4.62 4.12 -4.58
C SER A 55 -4.92 2.96 -5.53
N ARG A 56 -5.78 2.04 -5.09
CA ARG A 56 -6.14 0.86 -5.88
C ARG A 56 -6.79 1.27 -7.19
N ASP A 57 -7.73 2.20 -7.15
CA ASP A 57 -8.50 2.59 -8.34
C ASP A 57 -7.63 3.37 -9.35
N ILE A 58 -6.70 4.20 -8.87
CA ILE A 58 -5.66 4.82 -9.71
C ILE A 58 -4.79 3.75 -10.37
N LEU A 59 -4.29 2.78 -9.58
CA LEU A 59 -3.43 1.72 -10.09
C LEU A 59 -4.14 0.79 -11.07
N LEU A 60 -5.41 0.44 -10.83
CA LEU A 60 -6.23 -0.33 -11.78
C LEU A 60 -6.37 0.40 -13.13
N SER A 61 -6.54 1.72 -13.08
CA SER A 61 -6.60 2.55 -14.28
C SER A 61 -5.27 2.52 -15.04
N LEU A 62 -4.15 2.70 -14.34
CA LEU A 62 -2.80 2.61 -14.92
C LEU A 62 -2.50 1.22 -15.48
N GLU A 63 -2.81 0.16 -14.74
CA GLU A 63 -2.64 -1.24 -15.15
C GLU A 63 -3.45 -1.55 -16.42
N THR A 64 -4.66 -0.99 -16.53
CA THR A 64 -5.53 -1.14 -17.71
C THR A 64 -4.93 -0.47 -18.94
N GLU A 65 -4.53 0.80 -18.82
CA GLU A 65 -3.94 1.55 -19.95
C GLU A 65 -2.57 1.00 -20.35
N TYR A 66 -1.76 0.58 -19.38
CA TYR A 66 -0.48 -0.05 -19.64
C TYR A 66 -0.65 -1.37 -20.40
N ARG A 67 -1.61 -2.22 -20.00
CA ARG A 67 -1.91 -3.46 -20.72
C ARG A 67 -2.45 -3.20 -22.13
N ARG A 68 -3.28 -2.17 -22.32
CA ARG A 68 -3.77 -1.76 -23.65
C ARG A 68 -2.62 -1.33 -24.56
N THR A 69 -1.65 -0.60 -24.02
CA THR A 69 -0.54 -0.01 -24.80
C THR A 69 0.58 -1.01 -25.09
N PHE A 70 0.94 -1.86 -24.12
CA PHE A 70 2.13 -2.72 -24.19
C PHE A 70 1.83 -4.22 -24.26
N ALA A 71 0.55 -4.62 -24.28
CA ALA A 71 0.09 -6.01 -24.32
C ALA A 71 0.66 -6.91 -23.20
N ARG A 72 1.02 -6.32 -22.06
CA ARG A 72 1.58 -7.02 -20.89
C ARG A 72 1.09 -6.39 -19.59
N ASN A 73 1.10 -7.15 -18.50
CA ASN A 73 0.64 -6.65 -17.20
C ASN A 73 1.65 -5.69 -16.57
N LEU A 74 1.15 -4.65 -15.88
CA LEU A 74 1.94 -3.77 -15.03
C LEU A 74 2.09 -4.42 -13.65
N THR A 75 3.21 -5.11 -13.44
CA THR A 75 3.56 -5.78 -12.17
C THR A 75 4.41 -4.86 -11.29
N LEU A 76 4.59 -5.20 -10.02
CA LEU A 76 5.46 -4.46 -9.10
C LEU A 76 6.90 -4.33 -9.63
N SER A 77 7.44 -5.37 -10.27
CA SER A 77 8.76 -5.33 -10.92
C SER A 77 8.88 -4.33 -12.07
N ARG A 78 7.76 -3.86 -12.61
CA ARG A 78 7.66 -2.92 -13.73
C ARG A 78 6.95 -1.63 -13.37
N LEU A 79 6.62 -1.42 -12.10
CA LEU A 79 5.83 -0.29 -11.67
C LEU A 79 6.52 1.05 -11.98
N ASN A 80 7.86 1.05 -11.99
CA ASN A 80 8.69 2.18 -12.40
C ASN A 80 8.54 2.58 -13.88
N GLU A 81 7.92 1.75 -14.73
CA GLU A 81 7.60 2.10 -16.12
C GLU A 81 6.39 3.05 -16.22
N ALA A 82 5.55 3.12 -15.19
CA ALA A 82 4.33 3.95 -15.17
C ALA A 82 4.27 4.96 -14.00
N VAL A 83 5.03 4.72 -12.93
CA VAL A 83 5.05 5.56 -11.72
C VAL A 83 6.48 6.01 -11.46
N ILE A 84 6.71 7.32 -11.36
CA ILE A 84 8.00 7.88 -10.97
C ILE A 84 8.22 7.56 -9.49
N LEU A 85 9.32 6.87 -9.18
CA LEU A 85 9.69 6.46 -7.83
C LEU A 85 8.58 5.65 -7.13
N PRO A 86 8.34 4.38 -7.53
CA PRO A 86 7.34 3.55 -6.87
C PRO A 86 7.75 3.21 -5.44
N LEU A 87 6.85 3.50 -4.49
CA LEU A 87 7.09 3.40 -3.05
C LEU A 87 6.21 2.33 -2.41
N ALA A 88 6.78 1.18 -2.07
CA ALA A 88 6.04 0.09 -1.43
C ALA A 88 5.93 0.26 0.09
N PRO A 89 4.73 0.10 0.67
CA PRO A 89 4.58 0.07 2.12
C PRO A 89 5.50 -0.98 2.73
N ASP A 90 6.34 -0.57 3.68
CA ASP A 90 7.30 -1.45 4.32
C ASP A 90 6.60 -2.55 5.12
N LYS A 91 6.99 -3.81 4.88
CA LYS A 91 6.51 -5.00 5.60
C LYS A 91 7.57 -5.55 6.57
N GLY A 92 8.68 -4.84 6.75
CA GLY A 92 9.83 -5.29 7.50
C GLY A 92 10.80 -6.14 6.66
N ARG A 93 11.67 -6.90 7.32
CA ARG A 93 12.72 -7.72 6.67
C ARG A 93 12.29 -9.15 6.36
N CYS A 94 11.36 -9.72 7.13
CA CYS A 94 10.94 -11.13 7.00
C CYS A 94 9.81 -11.34 5.98
N LEU A 95 9.21 -10.27 5.48
CA LEU A 95 8.10 -10.31 4.53
C LEU A 95 8.48 -9.49 3.30
N THR A 96 8.28 -10.07 2.13
CA THR A 96 8.53 -9.43 0.84
C THR A 96 7.28 -9.46 -0.03
N TYR A 97 7.19 -8.51 -0.95
CA TYR A 97 6.16 -8.56 -1.99
C TYR A 97 6.59 -9.54 -3.07
N ASP A 98 5.63 -10.31 -3.59
CA ASP A 98 5.82 -11.01 -4.86
C ASP A 98 5.81 -9.98 -5.99
N VAL A 99 6.98 -9.76 -6.61
CA VAL A 99 7.18 -8.74 -7.62
C VAL A 99 6.43 -9.01 -8.94
N ASN A 100 5.89 -10.22 -9.11
CA ASN A 100 5.08 -10.60 -10.28
C ASN A 100 3.60 -10.23 -10.13
N LEU A 101 3.17 -9.83 -8.93
CA LEU A 101 1.81 -9.33 -8.71
C LEU A 101 1.71 -7.86 -9.14
N SER A 102 0.48 -7.44 -9.43
CA SER A 102 0.14 -6.02 -9.63
C SER A 102 0.00 -5.29 -8.29
N ALA A 103 0.21 -3.98 -8.30
CA ALA A 103 0.08 -3.17 -7.09
C ALA A 103 -1.37 -3.13 -6.60
N SER A 104 -2.35 -3.12 -7.51
CA SER A 104 -3.78 -3.19 -7.15
C SER A 104 -4.14 -4.47 -6.40
N GLN A 105 -3.56 -5.62 -6.79
CA GLN A 105 -3.75 -6.89 -6.08
C GLN A 105 -3.18 -6.85 -4.66
N CYS A 106 -2.01 -6.23 -4.45
CA CYS A 106 -1.47 -6.02 -3.11
C CYS A 106 -2.42 -5.18 -2.26
N LEU A 107 -2.92 -4.06 -2.81
CA LEU A 107 -3.86 -3.19 -2.11
C LEU A 107 -5.20 -3.86 -1.80
N GLN A 108 -5.68 -4.75 -2.66
CA GLN A 108 -6.88 -5.53 -2.38
C GLN A 108 -6.69 -6.44 -1.16
N ASN A 109 -5.49 -6.98 -0.95
CA ASN A 109 -5.17 -7.75 0.26
C ASN A 109 -5.02 -6.86 1.49
N ASP A 110 -4.40 -5.69 1.34
CA ASP A 110 -4.27 -4.72 2.43
C ASP A 110 -5.64 -4.17 2.88
N LEU A 111 -6.57 -3.96 1.93
CA LEU A 111 -7.96 -3.59 2.23
C LEU A 111 -8.68 -4.70 3.01
N LYS A 112 -8.50 -5.98 2.65
CA LYS A 112 -9.05 -7.10 3.43
C LYS A 112 -8.48 -7.11 4.85
N MET A 113 -7.18 -6.83 5.02
CA MET A 113 -6.57 -6.73 6.35
C MET A 113 -7.18 -5.58 7.16
N LEU A 114 -7.34 -4.41 6.55
CA LEU A 114 -7.98 -3.25 7.19
C LEU A 114 -9.42 -3.57 7.64
N LEU A 115 -10.23 -4.22 6.79
CA LEU A 115 -11.60 -4.62 7.12
C LEU A 115 -11.63 -5.62 8.29
N ARG A 116 -10.69 -6.58 8.34
CA ARG A 116 -10.56 -7.50 9.48
C ARG A 116 -10.27 -6.76 10.79
N MET A 117 -9.41 -5.73 10.76
CA MET A 117 -9.13 -4.92 11.95
C MET A 117 -10.39 -4.20 12.46
N GLN A 118 -11.23 -3.67 11.57
CA GLN A 118 -12.49 -3.04 11.95
C GLN A 118 -13.45 -4.04 12.60
N GLU A 119 -13.57 -5.23 12.02
CA GLU A 119 -14.42 -6.29 12.57
C GLU A 119 -13.95 -6.69 13.98
N MET A 120 -12.64 -6.85 14.19
CA MET A 120 -12.09 -7.15 15.51
C MET A 120 -12.33 -6.03 16.53
N ALA A 121 -12.24 -4.76 16.10
CA ALA A 121 -12.53 -3.61 16.97
C ALA A 121 -14.01 -3.50 17.35
N ARG A 122 -14.92 -4.03 16.52
CA ARG A 122 -16.37 -4.02 16.77
C ARG A 122 -16.84 -5.15 17.70
N ARG A 123 -16.04 -6.20 17.87
CA ARG A 123 -16.36 -7.32 18.75
C ARG A 123 -16.28 -6.88 20.22
N PRO A 124 -17.24 -7.26 21.07
CA PRO A 124 -17.11 -7.04 22.51
C PRO A 124 -15.83 -7.73 23.01
N LYS A 125 -15.10 -7.07 23.90
CA LYS A 125 -13.95 -7.70 24.57
C LYS A 125 -14.44 -8.95 25.32
N PRO A 126 -13.70 -10.07 25.28
CA PRO A 126 -14.02 -11.26 26.04
C PRO A 126 -13.99 -11.00 27.55
#